data_AF-A0A524ANS4-F1
#
_entry.id   AF-A0A524ANS4-F1
#
_cell.length_a   1.000
_cell.length_b   1.000
_cell.length_c   1.000
_cell.angle_alpha   90.00
_cell.angle_beta   90.00
_cell.angle_gamma   90.00
#
_symmetry.space_group_name_H-M   'P 1'
#
loop_
_entity.id
_entity.type
_entity.pdbx_description
1 polymer ?
#
loop_
_entity_poly.entity_id
_entity_poly.type
_entity_poly.pdbx_seq_one_letter_code
_entity_poly.pdbx_strand_id
1 'polypeptide(L)'
;MMPTPDLPPHLMVSEAGSFAERTIVRRKPQIIADIIQRNDYGSDIVAGLLALAEEIRGGVVAPLHDAPHLADIRLWREAWKPWQGKTWRHLSWFFAETFFYRRVLETVGYFQSGRWHLHDPFEAQKDQALAEGLEALATLCALPPGDMSLGEEFALCLQRSLWGNRADLSNKTIDTSTDPEPEDISERLLIDHTQAVWQLLNEGGVQRIDLVADNSGLELLSDLALIDLLLSHHLTETAHLHLKPQPYFVSDA
;
A
#
# COMPACT_ATOMS: atom_id res chain seq x y z
N MET A 1 12.08 -36.89 6.58
CA MET A 1 11.92 -35.58 5.93
C MET A 1 10.51 -35.55 5.38
N MET A 2 9.59 -34.84 6.02
CA MET A 2 8.22 -34.70 5.50
C MET A 2 8.32 -34.04 4.12
N PRO A 3 7.68 -34.58 3.07
CA PRO A 3 7.65 -33.89 1.78
C PRO A 3 7.03 -32.51 2.01
N THR A 4 7.76 -31.45 1.65
CA THR A 4 7.19 -30.12 1.54
C THR A 4 5.98 -30.22 0.60
N PRO A 5 4.78 -29.80 1.00
CA PRO A 5 3.63 -29.82 0.11
C PRO A 5 3.97 -29.00 -1.14
N ASP A 6 3.60 -29.53 -2.31
CA ASP A 6 3.77 -28.81 -3.57
C ASP A 6 2.96 -27.52 -3.51
N LEU A 7 3.66 -26.38 -3.44
CA LEU A 7 3.04 -25.07 -3.43
C LEU A 7 2.46 -24.77 -4.82
N PRO A 8 1.32 -24.05 -4.91
CA PRO A 8 0.79 -23.62 -6.19
C PRO A 8 1.82 -22.70 -6.91
N PRO A 9 1.80 -22.66 -8.26
CA PRO A 9 2.69 -21.79 -9.02
C PRO A 9 2.38 -20.32 -8.74
N HIS A 10 3.36 -19.46 -9.01
CA HIS A 10 3.17 -18.01 -8.92
C HIS A 10 2.11 -17.54 -9.92
N LEU A 11 1.37 -16.50 -9.54
CA LEU A 11 0.65 -15.68 -10.51
C LEU A 11 1.67 -15.01 -11.44
N MET A 12 1.46 -15.15 -12.74
CA MET A 12 2.41 -14.70 -13.76
C MET A 12 1.84 -13.50 -14.52
N VAL A 13 2.72 -12.59 -14.93
CA VAL A 13 2.33 -11.45 -15.79
C VAL A 13 1.93 -11.94 -17.20
N SER A 14 2.37 -13.13 -17.60
CA SER A 14 2.16 -13.66 -18.95
C SER A 14 0.74 -14.13 -19.22
N GLU A 15 -0.09 -14.26 -18.19
CA GLU A 15 -1.47 -14.70 -18.31
C GLU A 15 -2.31 -13.62 -19.01
N ALA A 16 -2.66 -13.87 -20.28
CA ALA A 16 -3.35 -12.90 -21.12
C ALA A 16 -4.76 -12.58 -20.57
N GLY A 17 -5.08 -11.29 -20.48
CA GLY A 17 -6.34 -10.81 -19.92
C GLY A 17 -6.39 -10.78 -18.40
N SER A 18 -5.35 -11.28 -17.70
CA SER A 18 -5.30 -11.26 -16.25
C SER A 18 -5.15 -9.85 -15.69
N PHE A 19 -5.53 -9.69 -14.42
CA PHE A 19 -5.28 -8.46 -13.69
C PHE A 19 -3.77 -8.16 -13.57
N ALA A 20 -2.94 -9.20 -13.42
CA ALA A 20 -1.48 -9.10 -13.35
C ALA A 20 -0.90 -8.50 -14.64
N GLU A 21 -1.28 -9.04 -15.80
CA GLU A 21 -0.86 -8.53 -17.10
C GLU A 21 -1.24 -7.06 -17.26
N ARG A 22 -2.52 -6.73 -17.01
CA ARG A 22 -3.03 -5.37 -17.14
C ARG A 22 -2.31 -4.40 -16.20
N THR A 23 -2.02 -4.83 -14.98
CA THR A 23 -1.32 -4.01 -13.98
C THR A 23 0.09 -3.67 -14.44
N ILE A 24 0.88 -4.67 -14.85
CA ILE A 24 2.26 -4.42 -15.29
C ILE A 24 2.30 -3.66 -16.62
N VAL A 25 1.56 -4.12 -17.63
CA VAL A 25 1.71 -3.60 -19.00
C VAL A 25 1.01 -2.26 -19.20
N ARG A 26 -0.02 -1.94 -18.42
CA ARG A 26 -0.78 -0.68 -18.57
C ARG A 26 -0.64 0.27 -17.39
N ARG A 27 -0.83 -0.21 -16.15
CA ARG A 27 -0.83 0.68 -14.98
C ARG A 27 0.57 1.19 -14.62
N LYS A 28 1.61 0.36 -14.73
CA LYS A 28 2.99 0.80 -14.39
C LYS A 28 3.51 1.92 -15.32
N PRO A 29 3.32 1.86 -16.66
CA PRO A 29 3.61 3.01 -17.52
C PRO A 29 2.81 4.27 -17.18
N GLN A 30 1.54 4.15 -16.77
CA GLN A 30 0.76 5.30 -16.31
C GLN A 30 1.35 5.91 -15.04
N ILE A 31 1.74 5.09 -14.07
CA ILE A 31 2.41 5.56 -12.84
C ILE A 31 3.70 6.31 -13.18
N ILE A 32 4.49 5.82 -14.15
CA ILE A 32 5.67 6.56 -14.64
C ILE A 32 5.29 7.93 -15.19
N ALA A 33 4.24 8.01 -16.01
CA ALA A 33 3.76 9.28 -16.54
C ALA A 33 3.32 10.25 -15.43
N ASP A 34 2.62 9.73 -14.41
CA ASP A 34 2.18 10.52 -13.26
C ASP A 34 3.38 11.03 -12.43
N ILE A 35 4.41 10.20 -12.24
CA ILE A 35 5.68 10.60 -11.58
C ILE A 35 6.33 11.76 -12.36
N ILE A 36 6.45 11.64 -13.68
CA ILE A 36 7.05 12.69 -14.53
C ILE A 36 6.23 13.99 -14.44
N GLN A 37 4.90 13.90 -14.42
CA GLN A 37 4.04 15.07 -14.38
C GLN A 37 4.09 15.81 -13.03
N ARG A 38 4.24 15.07 -11.93
CA ARG A 38 4.13 15.61 -10.56
C ARG A 38 5.45 16.11 -9.98
N ASN A 39 6.58 15.81 -10.64
CA ASN A 39 7.90 16.12 -10.14
C ASN A 39 8.68 16.97 -11.16
N ASP A 40 9.46 17.93 -10.68
CA ASP A 40 10.35 18.78 -11.50
C ASP A 40 11.68 18.07 -11.83
N TYR A 41 11.60 16.86 -12.39
CA TYR A 41 12.77 16.08 -12.75
C TYR A 41 13.50 16.64 -13.98
N GLY A 42 14.83 16.63 -13.93
CA GLY A 42 15.67 16.97 -15.08
C GLY A 42 15.54 15.97 -16.23
N SER A 43 15.98 16.37 -17.43
CA SER A 43 15.86 15.58 -18.66
C SER A 43 16.42 14.16 -18.55
N ASP A 44 17.49 13.97 -17.78
CA ASP A 44 18.16 12.68 -17.65
C ASP A 44 17.30 11.66 -16.88
N ILE A 45 16.65 12.10 -15.79
CA ILE A 45 15.72 11.26 -15.01
C ILE A 45 14.46 10.99 -15.83
N VAL A 46 13.92 12.00 -16.50
CA VAL A 46 12.75 11.83 -17.38
C VAL A 46 13.05 10.81 -18.49
N ALA A 47 14.23 10.90 -19.12
CA ALA A 47 14.66 9.94 -20.13
C ALA A 47 14.81 8.52 -19.55
N GLY A 48 15.37 8.38 -18.34
CA GLY A 48 15.48 7.10 -17.65
C GLY A 48 14.12 6.47 -17.32
N LEU A 49 13.17 7.28 -16.84
CA LEU A 49 11.81 6.84 -16.55
C LEU A 49 11.07 6.40 -17.81
N LEU A 50 11.20 7.15 -18.92
CA LEU A 50 10.64 6.75 -20.22
C LEU A 50 11.30 5.47 -20.76
N ALA A 51 12.60 5.30 -20.58
CA ALA A 51 13.30 4.07 -20.94
C ALA A 51 12.77 2.87 -20.13
N LEU A 52 12.52 3.04 -18.82
CA LEU A 52 11.89 2.02 -17.99
C LEU A 52 10.46 1.67 -18.49
N ALA A 53 9.67 2.67 -18.90
CA ALA A 53 8.34 2.41 -19.46
C ALA A 53 8.39 1.57 -20.74
N GLU A 54 9.35 1.84 -21.62
CA GLU A 54 9.57 1.04 -22.84
C GLU A 54 10.14 -0.35 -22.54
N GLU A 55 11.00 -0.47 -21.51
CA GLU A 55 11.46 -1.77 -21.01
C GLU A 55 10.27 -2.63 -20.55
N ILE A 56 9.31 -2.06 -19.81
CA ILE A 56 8.10 -2.75 -19.36
C ILE A 56 7.23 -3.20 -20.55
N ARG A 57 7.16 -2.41 -21.61
CA ARG A 57 6.32 -2.69 -22.80
C ARG A 57 6.80 -3.92 -23.57
N GLY A 58 8.11 -4.13 -23.67
CA GLY A 58 8.65 -5.24 -24.45
C GLY A 58 10.14 -5.53 -24.29
N GLY A 59 10.85 -4.77 -23.48
CA GLY A 59 12.27 -4.98 -23.20
C GLY A 59 12.55 -6.16 -22.28
N VAL A 60 13.82 -6.58 -22.29
CA VAL A 60 14.36 -7.52 -21.30
C VAL A 60 14.50 -6.77 -19.97
N VAL A 61 14.10 -7.42 -18.88
CA VAL A 61 14.19 -6.86 -17.53
C VAL A 61 15.66 -6.65 -17.15
N ALA A 62 16.08 -5.39 -17.05
CA ALA A 62 17.45 -5.06 -16.69
C ALA A 62 17.68 -5.25 -15.17
N PRO A 63 18.92 -5.58 -14.74
CA PRO A 63 19.26 -5.63 -13.33
C PRO A 63 19.35 -4.23 -12.72
N LEU A 64 19.50 -4.17 -11.39
CA LEU A 64 19.87 -2.94 -10.68
C LEU A 64 21.37 -2.65 -10.81
N HIS A 65 21.68 -1.39 -11.10
CA HIS A 65 23.02 -0.82 -11.27
C HIS A 65 23.50 -0.03 -10.05
N ASP A 66 22.64 0.16 -9.04
CA ASP A 66 22.98 0.83 -7.79
C ASP A 66 24.24 0.26 -7.11
N ALA A 67 24.84 1.12 -6.27
CA ALA A 67 26.11 0.83 -5.61
C ALA A 67 26.00 -0.40 -4.69
N PRO A 68 27.04 -1.27 -4.66
CA PRO A 68 26.99 -2.53 -3.93
C PRO A 68 26.93 -2.40 -2.41
N HIS A 69 27.12 -1.19 -1.86
CA HIS A 69 27.06 -0.92 -0.42
C HIS A 69 25.64 -0.63 0.09
N LEU A 70 24.65 -0.45 -0.79
CA LEU A 70 23.27 -0.33 -0.36
C LEU A 70 22.80 -1.64 0.27
N ALA A 71 22.14 -1.58 1.42
CA ALA A 71 21.82 -2.77 2.20
C ALA A 71 20.90 -3.76 1.45
N ASP A 72 20.01 -3.26 0.59
CA ASP A 72 19.00 -4.05 -0.11
C ASP A 72 19.48 -4.64 -1.45
N ILE A 73 20.58 -4.14 -2.02
CA ILE A 73 20.99 -4.44 -3.41
C ILE A 73 21.29 -5.92 -3.62
N ARG A 74 21.86 -6.58 -2.61
CA ARG A 74 22.15 -8.02 -2.67
C ARG A 74 20.87 -8.83 -2.76
N LEU A 75 19.87 -8.51 -1.93
CA LEU A 75 18.58 -9.20 -1.92
C LEU A 75 17.89 -9.07 -3.28
N TRP A 76 17.86 -7.86 -3.84
CA TRP A 76 17.26 -7.62 -5.15
C TRP A 76 17.98 -8.32 -6.29
N ARG A 77 19.33 -8.32 -6.30
CA ARG A 77 20.09 -9.02 -7.33
C ARG A 77 19.85 -10.53 -7.28
N GLU A 78 19.82 -11.13 -6.09
CA GLU A 78 19.48 -12.56 -5.94
C GLU A 78 18.06 -12.85 -6.40
N ALA A 79 17.08 -12.02 -6.02
CA ALA A 79 15.69 -12.17 -6.46
C ALA A 79 15.50 -11.98 -7.98
N TRP A 80 16.32 -11.15 -8.61
CA TRP A 80 16.30 -10.89 -10.06
C TRP A 80 16.93 -12.03 -10.89
N LYS A 81 17.95 -12.73 -10.37
CA LYS A 81 18.71 -13.76 -11.12
C LYS A 81 17.85 -14.78 -11.87
N PRO A 82 16.78 -15.36 -11.31
CA PRO A 82 15.93 -16.32 -12.02
C PRO A 82 15.27 -15.76 -13.29
N TRP A 83 15.19 -14.42 -13.39
CA TRP A 83 14.51 -13.69 -14.45
C TRP A 83 15.46 -13.10 -15.50
N GLN A 84 16.76 -13.40 -15.42
CA GLN A 84 17.74 -12.89 -16.38
C GLN A 84 17.35 -13.29 -17.82
N GLY A 85 17.39 -12.31 -18.72
CA GLY A 85 17.03 -12.51 -20.14
C GLY A 85 15.53 -12.63 -20.40
N LYS A 86 14.68 -12.50 -19.37
CA LYS A 86 13.22 -12.48 -19.50
C LYS A 86 12.71 -11.07 -19.73
N THR A 87 11.55 -10.94 -20.35
CA THR A 87 10.80 -9.67 -20.39
C THR A 87 9.93 -9.53 -19.15
N TRP A 88 9.43 -8.33 -18.89
CA TRP A 88 8.51 -8.06 -17.77
C TRP A 88 7.26 -8.96 -17.78
N ARG A 89 6.80 -9.38 -18.97
CA ARG A 89 5.68 -10.31 -19.12
C ARG A 89 5.95 -11.71 -18.58
N HIS A 90 7.21 -12.11 -18.43
CA HIS A 90 7.58 -13.45 -17.97
C HIS A 90 7.95 -13.50 -16.49
N LEU A 91 7.77 -12.40 -15.77
CA LEU A 91 8.00 -12.33 -14.33
C LEU A 91 6.81 -12.89 -13.55
N SER A 92 7.06 -13.37 -12.34
CA SER A 92 5.98 -13.50 -11.37
C SER A 92 5.42 -12.11 -11.05
N TRP A 93 4.11 -12.03 -10.86
CA TRP A 93 3.42 -10.75 -10.70
C TRP A 93 3.95 -9.97 -9.49
N PHE A 94 4.10 -10.64 -8.35
CA PHE A 94 4.67 -10.04 -7.15
C PHE A 94 6.07 -9.47 -7.40
N PHE A 95 6.99 -10.26 -7.98
CA PHE A 95 8.33 -9.76 -8.29
C PHE A 95 8.28 -8.57 -9.26
N ALA A 96 7.46 -8.64 -10.32
CA ALA A 96 7.32 -7.55 -11.27
C ALA A 96 6.86 -6.24 -10.60
N GLU A 97 5.84 -6.27 -9.74
CA GLU A 97 5.36 -5.06 -9.08
C GLU A 97 6.37 -4.49 -8.10
N THR A 98 6.92 -5.34 -7.24
CA THR A 98 7.89 -4.92 -6.23
C THR A 98 9.17 -4.38 -6.88
N PHE A 99 9.67 -5.05 -7.93
CA PHE A 99 10.86 -4.64 -8.67
C PHE A 99 10.66 -3.35 -9.46
N PHE A 100 9.45 -3.09 -9.98
CA PHE A 100 9.11 -1.81 -10.60
C PHE A 100 9.41 -0.63 -9.68
N TYR A 101 8.90 -0.62 -8.44
CA TYR A 101 9.14 0.49 -7.53
C TYR A 101 10.63 0.62 -7.19
N ARG A 102 11.35 -0.49 -7.04
CA ARG A 102 12.80 -0.44 -6.83
C ARG A 102 13.57 0.13 -8.02
N ARG A 103 13.16 -0.18 -9.26
CA ARG A 103 13.72 0.42 -10.50
C ARG A 103 13.38 1.90 -10.62
N VAL A 104 12.19 2.33 -10.19
CA VAL A 104 11.83 3.75 -10.11
C VAL A 104 12.76 4.48 -9.16
N LEU A 105 12.97 3.96 -7.94
CA LEU A 105 13.88 4.57 -6.95
C LEU A 105 15.32 4.67 -7.44
N GLU A 106 15.84 3.65 -8.13
CA GLU A 106 17.15 3.71 -8.79
C GLU A 106 17.18 4.82 -9.86
N THR A 107 16.14 4.90 -10.69
CA THR A 107 16.07 5.83 -11.83
C THR A 107 15.99 7.30 -11.40
N VAL A 108 15.24 7.59 -10.34
CA VAL A 108 15.13 8.97 -9.81
C VAL A 108 16.32 9.35 -8.92
N GLY A 109 17.25 8.42 -8.68
CA GLY A 109 18.45 8.66 -7.88
C GLY A 109 18.19 8.70 -6.36
N TYR A 110 17.14 8.03 -5.88
CA TYR A 110 16.73 8.05 -4.46
C TYR A 110 17.88 7.71 -3.50
N PHE A 111 18.70 6.71 -3.84
CA PHE A 111 19.83 6.27 -3.01
C PHE A 111 21.14 6.99 -3.31
N GLN A 112 21.18 7.87 -4.31
CA GLN A 112 22.39 8.56 -4.75
C GLN A 112 22.49 9.92 -4.08
N SER A 113 23.71 10.37 -3.79
CA SER A 113 23.92 11.75 -3.33
C SER A 113 23.55 12.74 -4.43
N GLY A 114 22.80 13.79 -4.08
CA GLY A 114 22.36 14.80 -5.03
C GLY A 114 21.02 15.43 -4.62
N ARG A 115 20.42 16.20 -5.52
CA ARG A 115 19.13 16.88 -5.29
C ARG A 115 18.00 15.91 -4.92
N TRP A 116 18.03 14.70 -5.46
CA TRP A 116 16.96 13.70 -5.33
C TRP A 116 17.27 12.62 -4.29
N HIS A 117 18.32 12.82 -3.48
CA HIS A 117 18.65 11.90 -2.40
C HIS A 117 17.51 11.82 -1.40
N LEU A 118 16.98 10.62 -1.17
CA LEU A 118 15.84 10.32 -0.30
C LEU A 118 14.54 11.07 -0.65
N HIS A 119 14.44 11.61 -1.86
CA HIS A 119 13.24 12.32 -2.32
C HIS A 119 12.16 11.32 -2.74
N ASP A 120 11.00 11.35 -2.09
CA ASP A 120 9.87 10.47 -2.43
C ASP A 120 9.18 10.95 -3.71
N PRO A 121 9.20 10.17 -4.82
CA PRO A 121 8.52 10.55 -6.06
C PRO A 121 6.99 10.64 -5.96
N PHE A 122 6.41 10.17 -4.85
CA PHE A 122 4.98 10.12 -4.55
C PHE A 122 4.56 11.07 -3.42
N GLU A 123 5.49 11.84 -2.83
CA GLU A 123 5.24 12.72 -1.66
C GLU A 123 4.01 13.59 -1.85
N ALA A 124 3.93 14.32 -2.97
CA ALA A 124 2.81 15.23 -3.25
C ALA A 124 1.43 14.52 -3.26
N GLN A 125 1.37 13.25 -3.65
CA GLN A 125 0.13 12.47 -3.60
C GLN A 125 -0.21 12.06 -2.17
N LYS A 126 0.78 11.67 -1.38
CA LYS A 126 0.61 11.31 0.03
C LYS A 126 0.20 12.50 0.89
N ASP A 127 0.82 13.66 0.64
CA ASP A 127 0.46 14.92 1.32
C ASP A 127 -0.99 15.31 1.06
N GLN A 128 -1.42 15.21 -0.20
CA GLN A 128 -2.81 15.46 -0.57
C GLN A 128 -3.76 14.48 0.14
N ALA A 129 -3.45 13.17 0.10
CA ALA A 129 -4.25 12.15 0.75
C ALA A 129 -4.29 12.32 2.28
N LEU A 130 -3.21 12.82 2.89
CA LEU A 130 -3.16 13.14 4.31
C LEU A 130 -4.02 14.35 4.65
N ALA A 131 -3.95 15.42 3.86
CA ALA A 131 -4.79 16.59 4.07
C ALA A 131 -6.29 16.25 4.00
N GLU A 132 -6.70 15.53 2.94
CA GLU A 132 -8.07 15.05 2.77
C GLU A 132 -8.48 14.07 3.89
N GLY A 133 -7.56 13.18 4.29
CA GLY A 133 -7.79 12.23 5.38
C GLY A 133 -7.98 12.90 6.75
N LEU A 134 -7.24 13.97 7.05
CA LEU A 134 -7.38 14.73 8.30
C LEU A 134 -8.74 15.42 8.39
N GLU A 135 -9.24 15.99 7.28
CA GLU A 135 -10.59 16.59 7.24
C GLU A 135 -11.69 15.54 7.46
N ALA A 136 -11.53 14.37 6.84
CA ALA A 136 -12.45 13.24 7.03
C ALA A 136 -12.44 12.73 8.47
N LEU A 137 -11.26 12.53 9.07
CA LEU A 137 -11.13 12.10 10.46
C LEU A 137 -11.73 13.12 11.43
N ALA A 138 -11.46 14.42 11.23
CA ALA A 138 -12.02 15.48 12.06
C ALA A 138 -13.56 15.47 12.04
N THR A 139 -14.16 15.26 10.86
CA THR A 139 -15.61 15.11 10.70
C THR A 139 -16.13 13.90 11.48
N LEU A 140 -15.43 12.76 11.40
CA LEU A 140 -15.81 11.54 12.12
C LEU A 140 -15.72 11.71 13.64
N CYS A 141 -14.72 12.44 14.14
CA CYS A 141 -14.54 12.71 15.57
C CYS A 141 -15.49 13.80 16.11
N ALA A 142 -16.03 14.67 15.26
CA ALA A 142 -16.96 15.72 15.65
C ALA A 142 -18.40 15.20 15.87
N LEU A 143 -18.71 13.98 15.41
CA LEU A 143 -19.98 13.34 15.70
C LEU A 143 -20.05 13.06 17.21
N PRO A 144 -21.16 13.42 17.89
CA PRO A 144 -21.30 13.16 19.31
C PRO A 144 -21.14 11.65 19.55
N PRO A 145 -20.41 11.24 20.60
CA PRO A 145 -20.34 9.83 20.96
C PRO A 145 -21.79 9.38 21.20
N GLY A 146 -22.27 8.48 20.35
CA GLY A 146 -23.54 7.81 20.60
C GLY A 146 -23.43 6.93 21.84
N ASP A 147 -24.54 6.34 22.28
CA ASP A 147 -24.56 5.31 23.33
C ASP A 147 -23.99 3.97 22.83
N MET A 148 -22.81 4.00 22.18
CA MET A 148 -22.13 2.80 21.70
C MET A 148 -21.40 2.11 22.85
N SER A 149 -21.46 0.79 22.88
CA SER A 149 -20.57 -0.04 23.69
C SER A 149 -19.16 -0.04 23.12
N LEU A 150 -18.16 -0.33 23.97
CA LEU A 150 -16.76 -0.42 23.52
C LEU A 150 -16.55 -1.44 22.39
N GLY A 151 -17.33 -2.53 22.37
CA GLY A 151 -17.28 -3.51 21.29
C GLY A 151 -17.79 -2.95 19.95
N GLU A 152 -18.82 -2.10 19.99
CA GLU A 152 -19.33 -1.40 18.80
C GLU A 152 -18.35 -0.34 18.31
N GLU A 153 -17.72 0.41 19.22
CA GLU A 153 -16.65 1.37 18.88
C GLU A 153 -15.44 0.66 18.25
N PHE A 154 -15.02 -0.48 18.81
CA PHE A 154 -13.97 -1.31 18.24
C PHE A 154 -14.31 -1.77 16.82
N ALA A 155 -15.52 -2.31 16.62
CA ALA A 155 -15.96 -2.79 15.31
C ALA A 155 -15.99 -1.66 14.27
N LEU A 156 -16.45 -0.46 14.68
CA LEU A 156 -16.45 0.73 13.82
C LEU A 156 -15.04 1.19 13.45
N CYS A 157 -14.12 1.25 14.41
CA CYS A 157 -12.72 1.60 14.15
C CYS A 157 -12.03 0.58 13.25
N LEU A 158 -12.27 -0.72 13.46
CA LEU A 158 -11.73 -1.78 12.61
C LEU A 158 -12.27 -1.69 11.19
N GLN A 159 -13.57 -1.40 11.04
CA GLN A 159 -14.19 -1.20 9.72
C GLN A 159 -13.59 0.03 9.01
N ARG A 160 -13.36 1.14 9.73
CA ARG A 160 -12.70 2.33 9.17
C ARG A 160 -11.27 2.04 8.74
N SER A 161 -10.50 1.30 9.54
CA SER A 161 -9.16 0.82 9.18
C SER A 161 -9.21 -0.03 7.90
N LEU A 162 -10.13 -0.99 7.80
CA LEU A 162 -10.29 -1.86 6.62
C LEU A 162 -10.61 -1.08 5.32
N TRP A 163 -11.45 -0.04 5.41
CA TRP A 163 -11.95 0.69 4.26
C TRP A 163 -11.30 2.06 4.06
N GLY A 164 -10.28 2.41 4.86
CA GLY A 164 -9.64 3.71 4.83
C GLY A 164 -8.95 4.06 3.51
N ASN A 165 -8.62 3.06 2.70
CA ASN A 165 -8.10 3.22 1.34
C ASN A 165 -9.20 3.49 0.28
N ARG A 166 -10.48 3.46 0.66
CA ARG A 166 -11.61 3.85 -0.19
C ARG A 166 -12.05 5.24 0.24
N ALA A 167 -11.96 6.19 -0.68
CA ALA A 167 -12.40 7.58 -0.50
C ALA A 167 -13.91 7.74 -0.16
N ASP A 168 -14.65 6.63 -0.02
CA ASP A 168 -16.10 6.57 0.15
C ASP A 168 -16.51 6.19 1.58
N LEU A 169 -15.67 6.48 2.58
CA LEU A 169 -16.08 6.47 3.99
C LEU A 169 -16.96 7.66 4.38
N SER A 170 -17.37 8.49 3.40
CA SER A 170 -18.44 9.46 3.60
C SER A 170 -19.77 8.72 3.80
N ASN A 171 -19.99 8.26 5.02
CA ASN A 171 -21.31 8.32 5.63
C ASN A 171 -21.71 9.79 5.67
N LYS A 172 -22.14 10.32 4.53
CA LYS A 172 -23.04 11.47 4.50
C LYS A 172 -24.31 10.98 5.17
N THR A 173 -24.41 11.26 6.46
CA THR A 173 -25.67 11.44 7.17
C THR A 173 -26.68 12.05 6.21
N ILE A 174 -27.72 11.28 5.87
CA ILE A 174 -29.07 11.72 5.48
C ILE A 174 -29.08 13.04 4.69
N ASP A 175 -29.10 13.00 3.35
CA ASP A 175 -30.21 13.52 2.52
C ASP A 175 -29.80 13.79 1.04
N THR A 176 -30.72 13.42 0.14
CA THR A 176 -30.91 13.79 -1.27
C THR A 176 -29.86 13.50 -2.37
N SER A 177 -30.31 12.62 -3.27
CA SER A 177 -30.28 12.70 -4.74
C SER A 177 -29.12 12.09 -5.54
N THR A 178 -29.49 11.02 -6.25
CA THR A 178 -28.95 10.53 -7.55
C THR A 178 -27.58 9.86 -7.59
N ASP A 179 -27.25 9.05 -6.58
CA ASP A 179 -26.33 7.92 -6.76
C ASP A 179 -26.97 6.65 -6.20
N PRO A 180 -26.68 5.45 -6.77
CA PRO A 180 -27.23 4.19 -6.29
C PRO A 180 -26.93 4.04 -4.79
N GLU A 181 -27.95 3.63 -4.03
CA GLU A 181 -27.92 3.60 -2.57
C GLU A 181 -26.67 2.88 -2.00
N PRO A 182 -26.15 3.32 -0.85
CA PRO A 182 -25.06 2.62 -0.19
C PRO A 182 -25.60 1.28 0.34
N GLU A 183 -25.47 0.24 -0.49
CA GLU A 183 -25.49 -1.15 -0.01
C GLU A 183 -24.52 -1.23 1.18
N ASP A 184 -25.04 -1.77 2.29
CA ASP A 184 -24.35 -1.81 3.56
C ASP A 184 -22.93 -2.35 3.35
N ILE A 185 -21.92 -1.57 3.71
CA ILE A 185 -20.50 -1.95 3.53
C ILE A 185 -20.21 -3.27 4.25
N SER A 186 -21.01 -3.62 5.26
CA SER A 186 -21.01 -4.93 5.92
C SER A 186 -21.32 -6.09 4.96
N GLU A 187 -22.21 -5.91 3.98
CA GLU A 187 -22.60 -6.92 2.99
C GLU A 187 -21.50 -7.21 1.95
N ARG A 188 -20.48 -6.35 1.87
CA ARG A 188 -19.31 -6.55 0.99
C ARG A 188 -18.18 -7.34 1.64
N LEU A 189 -18.27 -7.61 2.95
CA LEU A 189 -17.27 -8.37 3.68
C LEU A 189 -17.54 -9.88 3.50
N LEU A 190 -16.70 -10.56 2.72
CA LEU A 190 -16.88 -11.99 2.42
C LEU A 190 -16.53 -12.91 3.60
N ILE A 191 -15.58 -12.49 4.44
CA ILE A 191 -15.09 -13.23 5.60
C ILE A 191 -14.90 -12.21 6.72
N ASP A 192 -15.65 -12.38 7.81
CA ASP A 192 -15.61 -11.50 8.96
C ASP A 192 -15.22 -12.25 10.24
N HIS A 193 -14.08 -11.86 10.82
CA HIS A 193 -13.59 -12.38 12.10
C HIS A 193 -13.57 -11.31 13.20
N THR A 194 -14.25 -10.17 13.01
CA THR A 194 -14.28 -9.04 13.95
C THR A 194 -14.65 -9.50 15.36
N GLN A 195 -15.68 -10.34 15.49
CA GLN A 195 -16.12 -10.85 16.79
C GLN A 195 -15.07 -11.73 17.48
N ALA A 196 -14.31 -12.54 16.72
CA ALA A 196 -13.27 -13.39 17.28
C ALA A 196 -12.08 -12.55 17.78
N VAL A 197 -11.72 -11.50 17.05
CA VAL A 197 -10.68 -10.54 17.48
C VAL A 197 -11.14 -9.77 18.73
N TRP A 198 -12.39 -9.31 18.75
CA TRP A 198 -12.97 -8.63 19.90
C TRP A 198 -12.95 -9.51 21.16
N GLN A 199 -13.34 -10.79 21.04
CA GLN A 199 -13.29 -11.74 22.16
C GLN A 199 -11.87 -11.89 22.71
N LEU A 200 -10.87 -12.06 21.84
CA LEU A 200 -9.46 -12.17 22.25
C LEU A 200 -8.97 -10.93 23.00
N LEU A 201 -9.36 -9.73 22.55
CA LEU A 201 -8.97 -8.48 23.20
C LEU A 201 -9.68 -8.29 24.54
N ASN A 202 -10.99 -8.57 24.59
CA ASN A 202 -11.83 -8.34 25.76
C ASN A 202 -11.65 -9.39 26.86
N GLU A 203 -11.23 -10.62 26.53
CA GLU A 203 -10.80 -11.62 27.51
C GLU A 203 -9.52 -11.19 28.26
N GLY A 204 -8.77 -10.25 27.67
CA GLY A 204 -7.54 -9.69 28.24
C GLY A 204 -6.31 -10.58 28.02
N GLY A 205 -5.15 -10.06 28.42
CA GLY A 205 -3.87 -10.77 28.28
C GLY A 205 -3.14 -10.53 26.96
N VAL A 206 -3.71 -9.74 26.05
CA VAL A 206 -3.00 -9.23 24.87
C VAL A 206 -2.01 -8.15 25.31
N GLN A 207 -0.71 -8.45 25.25
CA GLN A 207 0.34 -7.51 25.65
C GLN A 207 0.76 -6.58 24.49
N ARG A 208 0.62 -7.06 23.25
CA ARG A 208 1.14 -6.38 22.08
C ARG A 208 0.27 -6.66 20.86
N ILE A 209 0.06 -5.62 20.08
CA ILE A 209 -0.50 -5.69 18.73
C ILE A 209 0.55 -5.16 17.75
N ASP A 210 0.70 -5.84 16.61
CA ASP A 210 1.54 -5.43 15.50
C ASP A 210 0.64 -5.08 14.31
N LEU A 211 0.74 -3.84 13.85
CA LEU A 211 0.05 -3.37 12.65
C LEU A 211 1.07 -3.17 11.53
N VAL A 212 0.89 -3.87 10.42
CA VAL A 212 1.70 -3.68 9.20
C VAL A 212 0.92 -2.75 8.29
N ALA A 213 1.40 -1.51 8.17
CA ALA A 213 0.67 -0.47 7.44
C ALA A 213 0.66 -0.74 5.94
N ASP A 214 -0.47 -0.40 5.31
CA ASP A 214 -0.60 -0.29 3.86
C ASP A 214 -0.42 1.17 3.45
N ASN A 215 -1.48 1.94 3.20
CA ASN A 215 -1.38 3.31 2.70
C ASN A 215 -1.30 4.37 3.80
N SER A 216 -0.61 5.46 3.45
CA SER A 216 -0.70 6.76 4.12
C SER A 216 -2.08 7.41 3.93
N GLY A 217 -2.29 8.59 4.53
CA GLY A 217 -3.57 9.29 4.45
C GLY A 217 -4.63 8.72 5.40
N LEU A 218 -5.88 8.65 4.94
CA LEU A 218 -7.02 8.25 5.78
C LEU A 218 -6.91 6.82 6.33
N GLU A 219 -6.30 5.89 5.60
CA GLU A 219 -6.08 4.51 6.07
C GLU A 219 -5.17 4.50 7.30
N LEU A 220 -3.96 5.07 7.19
CA LEU A 220 -3.05 5.21 8.33
C LEU A 220 -3.68 5.98 9.51
N LEU A 221 -4.44 7.04 9.23
CA LEU A 221 -5.15 7.78 10.29
C LEU A 221 -6.20 6.92 10.98
N SER A 222 -6.89 6.05 10.25
CA SER A 222 -7.88 5.11 10.80
C SER A 222 -7.21 3.99 11.60
N ASP A 223 -6.06 3.50 11.14
CA ASP A 223 -5.21 2.55 11.88
C ASP A 223 -4.75 3.15 13.21
N LEU A 224 -4.30 4.41 13.19
CA LEU A 224 -3.91 5.13 14.40
C LEU A 224 -5.08 5.34 15.35
N ALA A 225 -6.29 5.64 14.84
CA ALA A 225 -7.49 5.75 15.66
C ALA A 225 -7.89 4.41 16.30
N LEU A 226 -7.71 3.29 15.57
CA LEU A 226 -7.90 1.96 16.13
C LEU A 226 -6.86 1.66 17.23
N ILE A 227 -5.58 1.95 16.98
CA ILE A 227 -4.51 1.78 17.97
C ILE A 227 -4.80 2.61 19.23
N ASP A 228 -5.21 3.87 19.06
CA ASP A 228 -5.55 4.77 20.16
C ASP A 228 -6.70 4.22 21.02
N LEU A 229 -7.76 3.71 20.40
CA LEU A 229 -8.87 3.04 21.10
C LEU A 229 -8.37 1.83 21.91
N LEU A 230 -7.55 0.97 21.31
CA LEU A 230 -7.04 -0.23 21.95
C LEU A 230 -6.16 0.09 23.18
N LEU A 231 -5.32 1.13 23.08
CA LEU A 231 -4.46 1.57 24.18
C LEU A 231 -5.24 2.31 25.27
N SER A 232 -6.15 3.21 24.87
CA SER A 232 -6.94 4.04 25.79
C SER A 232 -7.89 3.21 26.67
N HIS A 233 -8.38 2.09 26.15
CA HIS A 233 -9.24 1.16 26.89
C HIS A 233 -8.49 -0.04 27.49
N HIS A 234 -7.15 -0.02 27.48
CA HIS A 234 -6.30 -1.09 28.03
C HIS A 234 -6.60 -2.49 27.45
N LEU A 235 -7.03 -2.54 26.18
CA LEU A 235 -7.22 -3.79 25.43
C LEU A 235 -5.89 -4.39 24.96
N THR A 236 -4.83 -3.57 24.92
CA THR A 236 -3.43 -3.99 24.74
C THR A 236 -2.50 -3.10 25.55
N GLU A 237 -1.32 -3.60 25.94
CA GLU A 237 -0.30 -2.79 26.63
C GLU A 237 0.57 -1.98 25.66
N THR A 238 0.84 -2.54 24.47
CA THR A 238 1.71 -1.94 23.46
C THR A 238 1.16 -2.14 22.05
N ALA A 239 1.50 -1.21 21.17
CA ALA A 239 1.23 -1.30 19.73
C ALA A 239 2.51 -0.99 18.95
N HIS A 240 2.81 -1.82 17.96
CA HIS A 240 3.95 -1.68 17.07
C HIS A 240 3.46 -1.45 15.65
N LEU A 241 3.74 -0.27 15.11
CA LEU A 241 3.41 0.10 13.73
C LEU A 241 4.61 -0.13 12.82
N HIS A 242 4.44 -0.94 11.78
CA HIS A 242 5.49 -1.28 10.80
C HIS A 242 5.21 -0.56 9.48
N LEU A 243 6.09 0.38 9.14
CA LEU A 243 6.03 1.19 7.91
C LEU A 243 7.04 0.69 6.87
N LYS A 244 6.89 1.11 5.62
CA LYS A 244 7.87 0.83 4.57
C LYS A 244 9.09 1.75 4.76
N PRO A 245 10.32 1.23 4.65
CA PRO A 245 11.53 2.04 4.90
C PRO A 245 11.88 3.00 3.75
N GLN A 246 11.12 2.97 2.66
CA GLN A 246 11.34 3.73 1.44
C GLN A 246 10.02 3.85 0.65
N PRO A 247 9.90 4.79 -0.29
CA PRO A 247 8.70 4.94 -1.09
C PRO A 247 8.34 3.65 -1.82
N TYR A 248 7.11 3.21 -1.63
CA TYR A 248 6.63 1.93 -2.11
C TYR A 248 5.17 2.06 -2.53
N PHE A 249 4.77 1.32 -3.57
CA PHE A 249 3.37 1.18 -3.98
C PHE A 249 2.53 2.47 -4.08
N VAL A 250 3.20 3.59 -4.42
CA VAL A 250 2.64 4.94 -4.53
C VAL A 250 2.24 5.51 -3.17
N SER A 251 1.24 4.92 -2.53
CA SER A 251 0.60 5.48 -1.34
C SER A 251 1.08 4.86 -0.02
N ASP A 252 1.91 3.82 -0.04
CA ASP A 252 2.35 3.16 1.20
C ASP A 252 2.99 4.13 2.20
N ALA A 253 2.68 3.91 3.47
CA ALA A 253 3.22 4.64 4.62
C ALA A 253 4.66 4.23 4.98
#